data_AF-Q68DZ8-F1
#
_entry.id   AF-Q68DZ8-F1
#
_cell.length_a   1.000
_cell.length_b   1.000
_cell.length_c   1.000
_cell.angle_alpha   90.00
_cell.angle_beta   90.00
_cell.angle_gamma   90.00
#
_symmetry.space_group_name_H-M   'P 1'
#
loop_
_entity.id
_entity.type
_entity.pdbx_description
1 polymer ?
#
loop_
_entity_poly.entity_id
_entity_poly.type
_entity_poly.pdbx_seq_one_letter_code
_entity_poly.pdbx_strand_id
1 'polypeptide(L)'
;IQNFSTRSILTVTNVTQEHFGNYTCVAANKLGTTNASLPLNPPSTAQYGITGSADVLFSCWYLVLTLSSFTSIFYLKNAILQ
;
A
#
# COMPACT_ATOMS: atom_id res chain seq x y z
N ILE A 1 7.69 -10.52 26.13
CA ILE A 1 6.26 -10.55 25.75
C ILE A 1 5.48 -9.83 26.83
N GLN A 2 4.66 -8.85 26.47
CA GLN A 2 3.87 -8.04 27.40
C GLN A 2 2.39 -8.38 27.23
N ASN A 3 1.72 -8.79 28.31
CA ASN A 3 0.32 -9.20 28.29
C ASN A 3 -0.55 -8.13 28.98
N PHE A 4 -1.66 -7.79 28.33
CA PHE A 4 -2.71 -6.89 28.79
C PHE A 4 -4.04 -7.65 28.77
N SER A 5 -5.05 -7.13 29.46
CA SER A 5 -6.38 -7.77 29.58
C SER A 5 -6.92 -8.35 28.25
N THR A 6 -6.75 -7.65 27.12
CA THR A 6 -7.24 -8.07 25.81
C THR A 6 -6.17 -8.21 24.72
N ARG A 7 -4.88 -7.99 25.03
CA ARG A 7 -3.81 -7.93 24.02
C ARG A 7 -2.49 -8.48 24.54
N SER A 8 -1.72 -9.15 23.68
CA SER A 8 -0.34 -9.57 23.97
C SER A 8 0.60 -9.00 22.91
N ILE A 9 1.72 -8.41 23.34
CA ILE A 9 2.70 -7.75 22.47
C ILE A 9 4.05 -8.44 22.60
N LEU A 10 4.57 -8.93 21.48
CA LEU A 10 5.96 -9.37 21.33
C LEU A 10 6.75 -8.25 20.63
N THR A 11 7.75 -7.72 21.33
CA THR A 11 8.68 -6.74 20.78
C THR A 11 10.04 -7.41 20.64
N VAL A 12 10.58 -7.41 19.42
CA VAL A 12 11.94 -7.88 19.13
C VAL A 12 12.77 -6.64 18.77
N THR A 13 13.76 -6.32 19.59
CA THR A 13 14.69 -5.21 19.34
C THR A 13 15.94 -5.74 18.64
N ASN A 14 16.55 -4.93 17.77
CA ASN A 14 17.75 -5.32 16.99
C ASN A 14 17.56 -6.66 16.27
N VAL A 15 16.64 -6.72 15.31
CA VAL A 15 16.33 -7.94 14.54
C VAL A 15 17.59 -8.45 13.80
N THR A 16 17.89 -9.73 13.96
CA THR A 16 19.00 -10.47 13.33
C THR A 16 18.45 -11.62 12.47
N GLN A 17 19.30 -12.30 11.71
CA GLN A 17 18.88 -13.40 10.83
C GLN A 17 18.18 -14.55 11.56
N GLU A 18 18.58 -14.82 12.80
CA GLU A 18 18.00 -15.89 13.63
C GLU A 18 16.55 -15.60 14.06
N HIS A 19 16.14 -14.34 13.98
CA HIS A 19 14.77 -13.92 14.31
C HIS A 19 13.80 -14.06 13.12
N PHE A 20 14.27 -14.37 11.91
CA PHE A 20 13.35 -14.57 10.78
C PHE A 20 12.61 -15.90 10.89
N GLY A 21 11.30 -15.89 10.61
CA GLY A 21 10.46 -17.08 10.75
C GLY A 21 8.98 -16.76 10.82
N ASN A 22 8.16 -17.79 11.03
CA ASN A 22 6.72 -17.65 11.22
C ASN A 22 6.39 -17.42 12.69
N TYR A 23 5.81 -16.26 12.98
CA TYR A 23 5.31 -15.91 14.29
C TYR A 23 3.82 -16.19 14.36
N THR A 24 3.40 -17.03 15.31
CA THR A 24 1.98 -17.33 15.54
C THR A 24 1.52 -16.74 16.87
N CYS A 25 0.51 -15.89 16.82
CA CYS A 25 -0.24 -15.43 17.98
C CYS A 25 -1.33 -16.44 18.30
N VAL A 26 -1.40 -16.87 19.55
CA VAL A 26 -2.40 -17.82 20.06
C VAL A 26 -3.22 -17.12 21.14
N ALA A 27 -4.51 -16.89 20.87
CA ALA A 27 -5.45 -16.32 21.82
C ALA A 27 -6.42 -17.40 22.29
N ALA A 28 -6.41 -17.72 23.59
CA ALA A 28 -7.23 -18.77 24.17
C ALA A 28 -8.12 -18.24 25.30
N ASN A 29 -9.36 -18.72 25.36
CA ASN A 29 -10.28 -18.51 26.47
C ASN A 29 -11.01 -19.84 26.81
N LYS A 30 -11.91 -19.83 27.78
CA LYS A 30 -12.64 -21.04 28.20
C LYS A 30 -13.50 -21.68 27.10
N LEU A 31 -13.84 -20.95 26.04
CA LEU A 31 -14.71 -21.40 24.96
C LEU A 31 -13.92 -21.91 23.75
N GLY A 32 -12.63 -21.58 23.63
CA GLY A 32 -11.82 -22.01 22.49
C GLY A 32 -10.49 -21.29 22.34
N THR A 33 -9.89 -21.46 21.17
CA THR A 33 -8.57 -20.90 20.82
C THR A 33 -8.57 -20.45 19.37
N THR A 34 -8.01 -19.27 19.11
CA THR A 34 -7.84 -18.69 17.78
C THR A 34 -6.36 -18.39 17.54
N ASN A 35 -5.87 -18.76 16.37
CA ASN A 35 -4.47 -18.58 15.96
C ASN A 35 -4.38 -17.62 14.78
N ALA A 36 -3.36 -16.77 14.78
CA ALA A 36 -3.02 -15.92 13.64
C ALA A 36 -1.51 -15.96 13.40
N SER A 37 -1.08 -16.24 12.17
CA SER A 37 0.33 -16.38 11.80
C SER A 37 0.79 -15.24 10.90
N LEU A 38 1.99 -14.73 11.15
CA LEU A 38 2.65 -13.67 10.40
C LEU A 38 4.11 -14.08 10.13
N PRO A 39 4.55 -14.14 8.86
CA PRO A 39 5.96 -14.32 8.54
C PRO A 39 6.74 -13.04 8.81
N LEU A 40 7.89 -13.16 9.47
CA LEU A 40 8.91 -12.11 9.57
C LEU A 40 10.02 -12.44 8.58
N ASN A 41 10.00 -11.76 7.44
CA ASN A 41 10.95 -11.96 6.35
C ASN A 41 12.17 -11.04 6.49
N PRO A 42 13.31 -11.42 5.88
CA PRO A 42 14.41 -10.49 5.67
C PRO A 42 13.94 -9.23 4.94
N PRO A 43 14.55 -8.06 5.22
CA PRO A 43 14.27 -6.87 4.45
C PRO A 43 14.52 -7.14 2.96
N SER A 44 13.53 -6.81 2.13
CA SER A 44 13.69 -6.92 0.68
C SER A 44 14.74 -5.92 0.22
N THR A 45 15.79 -6.41 -0.45
CA THR A 45 16.75 -5.58 -1.17
C THR A 45 16.21 -5.07 -2.51
N ALA A 46 14.99 -5.47 -2.90
CA ALA A 46 14.32 -4.84 -4.02
C ALA A 46 14.04 -3.38 -3.67
N GLN A 47 14.63 -2.47 -4.44
CA GLN A 47 14.45 -1.03 -4.29
C GLN A 47 12.96 -0.72 -4.17
N TYR A 48 12.55 -0.25 -3.00
CA TYR A 48 11.21 0.27 -2.80
C TYR A 48 11.04 1.49 -3.72
N GLY A 49 10.41 1.26 -4.88
CA GLY A 49 9.69 2.27 -5.62
C GLY A 49 10.50 3.42 -6.23
N ILE A 50 11.60 3.14 -6.95
CA ILE A 50 11.98 3.98 -8.12
C ILE A 50 11.54 3.25 -9.40
N THR A 51 10.32 2.75 -9.38
CA THR A 51 9.58 2.43 -10.59
C THR A 51 8.17 2.90 -10.32
N GLY A 52 8.05 4.21 -10.05
CA GLY A 52 6.77 4.89 -10.15
C GLY A 52 6.29 4.70 -11.59
N SER A 53 5.49 3.66 -11.76
CA SER A 53 4.58 3.38 -12.87
C SER A 53 4.59 4.45 -13.95
N ALA A 54 5.24 4.14 -15.09
CA ALA A 54 5.16 4.97 -16.28
C ALA A 54 3.71 5.36 -16.63
N ASP A 55 2.74 4.54 -16.21
CA ASP A 55 1.29 4.75 -16.36
C ASP A 55 0.79 6.09 -15.78
N VAL A 56 1.37 6.58 -14.68
CA VAL A 56 0.95 7.86 -14.08
C VAL A 56 1.39 9.05 -14.95
N LEU A 57 2.60 8.97 -15.53
CA LEU A 57 3.10 10.00 -16.45
C LEU A 57 2.27 10.05 -17.74
N PHE A 58 1.86 8.89 -18.26
CA PHE A 58 0.98 8.83 -19.43
C PHE A 58 -0.41 9.41 -19.13
N SER A 59 -0.97 9.12 -17.95
CA SER A 59 -2.30 9.60 -17.55
C SER A 59 -2.41 11.13 -17.51
N CYS A 60 -1.37 11.81 -17.02
CA CYS A 60 -1.33 13.28 -16.98
C CYS A 60 -1.31 13.92 -18.37
N TRP A 61 -0.52 13.38 -19.31
CA TRP A 61 -0.49 13.89 -20.69
C TRP A 61 -1.83 13.73 -21.41
N TYR A 62 -2.53 12.61 -21.22
CA TYR A 62 -3.87 12.43 -21.79
C TYR A 62 -4.89 13.43 -21.24
N LEU A 63 -4.84 13.76 -19.95
CA LEU A 63 -5.72 14.77 -19.36
C LEU A 63 -5.50 16.15 -19.98
N VAL A 64 -4.24 16.56 -20.18
CA VAL A 64 -3.91 17.86 -20.80
C VAL A 64 -4.40 17.93 -22.25
N LEU A 65 -4.21 16.84 -23.02
CA LEU A 65 -4.68 16.76 -24.41
C LEU A 65 -6.21 16.84 -24.51
N THR A 66 -6.93 16.16 -23.63
CA THR A 66 -8.41 16.21 -23.64
C THR A 66 -8.92 17.61 -23.31
N LEU A 67 -8.41 18.27 -22.25
CA LEU A 67 -8.82 19.63 -21.88
C LEU A 67 -8.54 20.68 -22.97
N SER A 68 -7.38 20.59 -23.63
CA SER A 68 -7.05 21.48 -24.75
C SER A 68 -7.98 21.28 -25.97
N SER A 69 -8.36 20.03 -26.25
CA SER A 69 -9.29 19.71 -27.32
C SER A 69 -10.70 20.21 -27.01
N PHE A 70 -11.19 19.97 -25.79
CA PHE A 70 -12.50 20.44 -25.35
C PHE A 70 -12.60 21.96 -25.42
N THR A 71 -11.62 22.68 -24.87
CA THR A 71 -11.62 24.15 -24.91
C THR A 71 -11.64 24.66 -26.35
N SER A 72 -10.81 24.11 -27.25
CA SER A 72 -10.79 24.45 -28.67
C SER A 72 -12.15 24.23 -29.36
N ILE A 73 -12.81 23.10 -29.11
CA ILE A 73 -14.15 22.82 -29.66
C ILE A 73 -15.19 23.83 -29.15
N PHE A 74 -15.15 24.19 -27.85
CA PHE A 74 -16.05 25.21 -27.29
C PHE A 74 -15.81 26.58 -27.93
N TYR A 75 -14.55 26.99 -28.11
CA TYR A 75 -14.22 28.24 -28.82
C TYR A 75 -14.73 28.24 -30.26
N LEU A 76 -14.53 27.13 -30.99
CA LEU A 76 -14.99 27.02 -32.38
C LEU A 76 -16.52 27.03 -32.47
N LYS A 77 -17.22 26.31 -31.59
CA LYS A 77 -18.69 26.35 -31.52
C LYS A 77 -19.20 27.75 -31.19
N ASN A 78 -18.55 28.47 -30.28
CA ASN A 78 -18.95 29.84 -29.91
C ASN A 78 -18.71 30.82 -31.07
N ALA A 79 -17.61 30.67 -31.81
CA ALA A 79 -17.30 31.50 -32.98
C ALA A 79 -18.23 31.26 -34.18
N ILE A 80 -18.80 30.06 -34.33
CA ILE A 80 -19.77 29.72 -35.38
C ILE A 80 -21.22 30.10 -35.00
N LEU A 81 -21.50 30.22 -33.69
CA LEU A 81 -22.82 30.59 -33.15
C LEU A 81 -22.99 32.10 -32.88
N GLN A 82 -21.96 32.91 -33.13
CA GLN A 82 -22.05 34.38 -33.27
C GLN A 82 -22.17 34.77 -34.73
#